data_AF-A0A7W5TN24-F1
#
_entry.id   AF-A0A7W5TN24-F1
#
_cell.length_a   1.000
_cell.length_b   1.000
_cell.length_c   1.000
_cell.angle_alpha   90.00
_cell.angle_beta   90.00
_cell.angle_gamma   90.00
#
_symmetry.space_group_name_H-M   'P 1'
#
loop_
_entity.id
_entity.type
_entity.pdbx_description
1 polymer ?
#
loop_
_entity_poly.entity_id
_entity_poly.type
_entity_poly.pdbx_seq_one_letter_code
_entity_poly.pdbx_strand_id
1 'polypeptide(L)'
;MEGIASTALKNLQRPDFIEHRAFLDGTWAARTKTLNVTDPATGEHLIGVAACSIEDADAAVEAAKNAFVDWRDRVPVERGRILRAWGKLRSC
;
A
#
# COMPACT_ATOMS: atom_id res chain seq x y z
N MET A 1 14.84 14.43 21.76
CA MET A 1 13.64 14.18 20.94
C MET A 1 13.93 13.27 19.76
N GLU A 2 15.18 12.87 19.54
CA GLU A 2 15.51 11.83 18.55
C GLU A 2 15.03 10.44 19.01
N GLY A 3 14.60 9.62 18.04
CA GLY A 3 14.24 8.21 18.19
C GLY A 3 12.79 7.95 18.57
N ILE A 4 11.97 8.99 18.78
CA ILE A 4 10.56 8.81 19.18
C ILE A 4 9.76 8.14 18.06
N ALA A 5 9.96 8.59 16.82
CA ALA A 5 9.17 8.12 15.68
C ALA A 5 9.57 6.69 15.29
N SER A 6 10.87 6.38 15.27
CA SER A 6 11.37 5.02 15.06
C SER A 6 10.90 4.04 16.14
N THR A 7 10.85 4.47 17.40
CA THR A 7 10.36 3.65 18.52
C THR A 7 8.87 3.39 18.40
N ALA A 8 8.06 4.39 18.02
CA ALA A 8 6.64 4.21 17.78
C ALA A 8 6.37 3.19 16.66
N LEU A 9 7.14 3.23 15.57
CA LEU A 9 7.02 2.30 14.45
C LEU A 9 7.31 0.84 14.86
N LYS A 10 8.30 0.63 15.74
CA LYS A 10 8.65 -0.70 16.26
C LYS A 10 7.60 -1.28 17.20
N ASN A 11 6.81 -0.42 17.86
CA ASN A 11 5.83 -0.82 18.87
C ASN A 11 4.39 -0.88 18.35
N LEU A 12 4.20 -0.95 17.03
CA LEU A 12 2.89 -1.15 16.43
C LEU A 12 2.29 -2.50 16.81
N GLN A 13 0.98 -2.53 17.05
CA GLN A 13 0.25 -3.78 17.30
C GLN A 13 0.24 -4.71 16.07
N ARG A 14 0.33 -4.13 14.87
CA ARG A 14 0.34 -4.84 13.57
C ARG A 14 1.55 -4.39 12.74
N PRO A 15 2.76 -4.86 13.07
CA PRO A 15 3.97 -4.50 12.32
C PRO A 15 3.95 -5.06 10.89
N ASP A 16 3.15 -6.08 10.62
CA ASP A 16 2.94 -6.70 9.31
C ASP A 16 2.21 -5.79 8.31
N PHE A 17 1.61 -4.69 8.76
CA PHE A 17 1.02 -3.67 7.88
C PHE A 17 2.04 -2.70 7.31
N ILE A 18 3.28 -2.70 7.81
CA ILE A 18 4.35 -1.89 7.26
C ILE A 18 4.87 -2.55 5.98
N GLU A 19 4.47 -1.98 4.85
CA GLU A 19 4.90 -2.40 3.54
C GLU A 19 5.62 -1.27 2.82
N HIS A 20 6.76 -1.62 2.23
CA HIS A 20 7.68 -0.69 1.57
C HIS A 20 7.74 -0.93 0.05
N ARG A 21 7.15 -2.03 -0.43
CA ARG A 21 7.02 -2.37 -1.84
C ARG A 21 5.76 -1.73 -2.43
N ALA A 22 5.73 -1.62 -3.75
CA ALA A 22 4.52 -1.19 -4.46
C ALA A 22 3.57 -2.38 -4.68
N PHE A 23 2.27 -2.17 -4.54
CA PHE A 23 1.27 -3.19 -4.91
C PHE A 23 0.87 -3.00 -6.36
N LEU A 24 1.33 -3.89 -7.24
CA LEU A 24 1.12 -3.83 -8.69
C LEU A 24 0.56 -5.17 -9.16
N ASP A 25 -0.56 -5.13 -9.89
CA ASP A 25 -1.23 -6.31 -10.46
C ASP A 25 -1.42 -7.48 -9.46
N GLY A 26 -1.91 -7.16 -8.26
CA GLY A 26 -2.15 -8.17 -7.23
C GLY A 26 -0.90 -8.66 -6.49
N THR A 27 0.29 -8.10 -6.76
CA THR A 27 1.56 -8.55 -6.18
C THR A 27 2.36 -7.41 -5.57
N TRP A 28 3.22 -7.74 -4.59
CA TRP A 28 4.14 -6.80 -3.98
C TRP A 28 5.46 -6.76 -4.73
N ALA A 29 5.78 -5.62 -5.33
CA ALA A 29 6.93 -5.41 -6.19
C ALA A 29 7.96 -4.48 -5.55
N ALA A 30 9.17 -5.00 -5.29
CA ALA A 30 10.29 -4.19 -4.82
C ALA A 30 10.93 -3.40 -5.97
N ARG A 31 11.50 -2.24 -5.67
CA ARG A 31 12.25 -1.41 -6.62
C ARG A 31 13.61 -1.05 -6.04
N THR A 32 14.57 -0.80 -6.91
CA THR A 32 15.94 -0.43 -6.52
C THR A 32 16.02 1.01 -6.02
N LYS A 33 15.20 1.92 -6.57
CA LYS A 33 15.04 3.28 -6.09
C LYS A 33 13.94 3.34 -5.04
N THR A 34 14.14 4.13 -4.00
CA THR A 34 13.17 4.36 -2.93
C THR A 34 12.96 5.85 -2.66
N LEU A 35 11.76 6.20 -2.20
CA LEU A 35 11.41 7.52 -1.69
C LEU A 35 11.42 7.47 -0.17
N ASN A 36 12.09 8.43 0.45
CA ASN A 36 12.18 8.50 1.91
C ASN A 36 10.89 9.07 2.51
N VAL A 37 10.33 8.35 3.47
CA VAL A 37 9.26 8.84 4.34
C VAL A 37 9.92 9.36 5.61
N THR A 38 9.62 10.61 5.96
CA THR A 38 10.15 11.29 7.15
C THR A 38 9.03 11.71 8.08
N ASP A 39 9.29 11.72 9.38
CA ASP A 39 8.37 12.27 10.37
C ASP A 39 8.36 13.80 10.27
N PRO A 40 7.22 14.44 10.00
CA PRO A 40 7.13 15.89 9.87
C PRO A 40 7.40 16.66 11.18
N ALA A 41 7.25 16.02 12.35
CA ALA A 41 7.47 16.66 13.64
C ALA A 41 8.95 16.70 14.05
N THR A 42 9.72 15.68 13.70
CA THR A 42 11.11 15.50 14.14
C THR A 42 12.13 15.57 13.00
N GLY A 43 11.70 15.38 11.75
CA GLY A 43 12.58 15.23 10.60
C GLY A 43 13.23 13.85 10.48
N GLU A 44 12.92 12.91 11.39
CA GLU A 44 13.51 11.57 11.38
C GLU A 44 13.09 10.76 10.15
N HIS A 45 14.02 10.01 9.58
CA HIS A 45 13.70 9.02 8.55
C HIS A 45 12.98 7.82 9.14
N LEU A 46 11.82 7.48 8.59
CA LEU A 46 11.00 6.34 9.03
C LEU A 46 11.29 5.09 8.20
N ILE A 47 11.10 5.19 6.88
CA ILE A 47 11.24 4.07 5.95
C ILE A 47 11.40 4.59 4.51
N GLY A 48 12.03 3.79 3.64
CA GLY A 48 12.02 4.01 2.20
C GLY A 48 10.92 3.19 1.54
N VAL A 49 10.07 3.81 0.72
CA VAL A 49 9.05 3.11 -0.10
C VAL A 49 9.50 3.03 -1.56
N ALA A 50 9.08 2.00 -2.28
CA ALA A 50 9.44 1.80 -3.68
C ALA A 50 9.13 3.05 -4.53
N ALA A 51 10.14 3.55 -5.24
CA ALA A 51 9.97 4.63 -6.20
C ALA A 51 9.56 4.02 -7.56
N CYS A 52 8.25 3.99 -7.83
CA CYS A 52 7.73 3.49 -9.10
C CYS A 52 8.16 4.37 -10.27
N SER A 53 8.51 3.73 -11.39
CA SER A 53 8.81 4.43 -12.64
C SER A 53 7.55 4.76 -13.46
N ILE A 54 7.72 5.42 -14.60
CA ILE A 54 6.62 5.68 -15.54
C ILE A 54 6.11 4.34 -16.11
N GLU A 55 7.02 3.41 -16.40
CA GLU A 55 6.68 2.08 -16.91
C GLU A 55 5.87 1.26 -15.89
N ASP A 56 6.15 1.42 -14.59
CA ASP A 56 5.34 0.82 -13.52
C ASP A 56 3.92 1.39 -13.52
N ALA A 57 3.77 2.69 -13.76
CA ALA A 57 2.46 3.33 -13.85
C ALA A 57 1.67 2.85 -15.07
N ASP A 58 2.32 2.74 -16.23
CA ASP A 58 1.71 2.21 -17.46
C ASP A 58 1.28 0.74 -17.26
N ALA A 59 2.14 -0.09 -16.68
CA ALA A 59 1.82 -1.48 -16.36
C ALA A 59 0.65 -1.59 -15.37
N ALA A 60 0.58 -0.71 -14.35
CA ALA A 60 -0.53 -0.67 -13.42
C ALA A 60 -1.85 -0.30 -14.09
N VAL A 61 -1.82 0.64 -15.04
CA VAL A 61 -2.99 1.04 -15.83
C VAL A 61 -3.49 -0.12 -16.69
N GLU A 62 -2.60 -0.82 -17.40
CA GLU A 62 -2.99 -1.98 -18.21
C GLU A 62 -3.54 -3.13 -17.34
N ALA A 63 -2.90 -3.44 -16.20
CA ALA A 63 -3.42 -4.41 -15.24
C ALA A 63 -4.81 -4.03 -14.73
N ALA A 64 -5.03 -2.75 -14.40
CA ALA A 64 -6.34 -2.27 -13.97
C ALA A 64 -7.40 -2.37 -15.07
N LYS A 65 -7.06 -2.08 -16.33
CA LYS A 65 -7.98 -2.25 -17.48
C LYS A 65 -8.38 -3.71 -17.66
N ASN A 66 -7.44 -4.64 -17.53
CA ASN A 66 -7.71 -6.07 -17.63
C ASN A 66 -8.63 -6.55 -16.49
N ALA A 67 -8.31 -6.18 -15.24
CA ALA A 67 -9.11 -6.53 -14.08
C ALA A 67 -10.50 -5.88 -14.07
N PHE A 68 -10.65 -4.73 -14.74
CA PHE A 68 -11.91 -3.99 -14.78
C PHE A 68 -13.04 -4.75 -15.47
N VAL A 69 -12.75 -5.56 -16.49
CA VAL A 69 -13.76 -6.36 -17.21
C VAL A 69 -14.50 -7.27 -16.22
N ASP A 70 -13.75 -8.10 -15.50
CA ASP A 70 -14.33 -9.01 -14.50
C ASP A 70 -14.97 -8.25 -13.33
N TRP A 71 -14.36 -7.15 -12.88
CA TRP A 71 -14.90 -6.38 -11.76
C TRP A 71 -16.23 -5.69 -12.09
N ARG A 72 -16.34 -5.12 -13.30
CA ARG A 72 -17.55 -4.46 -13.81
C ARG A 72 -18.71 -5.45 -13.90
N ASP A 73 -18.44 -6.65 -14.38
CA ASP A 73 -19.45 -7.64 -14.70
C ASP A 73 -19.97 -8.39 -13.46
N ARG A 74 -19.29 -8.24 -12.31
CA ARG A 74 -19.78 -8.73 -11.00
C ARG A 74 -21.09 -8.07 -10.58
N VAL A 75 -21.97 -8.86 -9.96
CA VAL A 75 -23.26 -8.39 -9.44
C VAL A 75 -23.03 -7.35 -8.32
N PRO A 76 -23.83 -6.28 -8.23
CA PRO A 76 -23.66 -5.25 -7.19
C PRO A 76 -23.56 -5.79 -5.76
N VAL A 77 -24.33 -6.84 -5.43
CA VAL A 77 -24.30 -7.48 -4.10
C VAL A 77 -22.94 -8.11 -3.78
N GLU A 78 -22.27 -8.71 -4.77
CA GLU A 78 -20.95 -9.34 -4.60
C GLU A 78 -19.88 -8.30 -4.37
N ARG A 79 -19.90 -7.21 -5.15
CA ARG A 79 -19.00 -6.06 -4.94
C ARG A 79 -19.20 -5.46 -3.55
N GLY A 80 -20.46 -5.30 -3.13
CA GLY A 80 -20.80 -4.82 -1.80
C GLY A 80 -20.29 -5.74 -0.69
N ARG A 81 -20.31 -7.06 -0.88
CA ARG A 81 -19.76 -8.03 0.09
C ARG A 81 -18.25 -7.85 0.24
N ILE A 82 -17.52 -7.69 -0.87
CA ILE A 82 -16.06 -7.49 -0.86
C ILE A 82 -15.69 -6.20 -0.14
N LEU A 83 -16.36 -5.09 -0.46
CA LEU A 83 -16.10 -3.79 0.18
C LEU A 83 -16.42 -3.80 1.68
N ARG A 84 -17.52 -4.44 2.10
CA ARG A 84 -17.84 -4.62 3.53
C ARG A 84 -16.81 -5.48 4.25
N ALA A 85 -16.34 -6.56 3.62
CA ALA A 85 -15.30 -7.40 4.19
C ALA A 85 -14.00 -6.61 4.38
N TRP A 86 -13.61 -5.78 3.40
CA TRP A 86 -12.46 -4.89 3.53
C TRP A 86 -12.63 -3.87 4.67
N GLY A 87 -13.83 -3.27 4.81
CA GLY A 87 -14.12 -2.35 5.92
C GLY A 87 -13.96 -2.97 7.31
N LYS A 88 -14.32 -4.25 7.47
CA LYS A 88 -14.15 -4.98 8.74
C LYS A 88 -12.68 -5.17 9.15
N LEU A 89 -11.74 -5.14 8.20
CA LEU A 89 -10.30 -5.30 8.49
C LEU A 89 -9.70 -4.07 9.18
N ARG A 90 -10.36 -2.90 9.09
CA ARG A 90 -9.92 -1.66 9.74
C ARG A 90 -10.34 -1.55 11.21
N SER A 91 -11.34 -2.31 11.63
CA SER A 91 -11.88 -2.30 12.99
C SER A 91 -11.27 -3.44 13.79
N CYS A 92 -10.01 -3.28 14.21
CA CYS A 92 -9.37 -3.96 15.34
C CYS A 92 -8.14 -3.15 15.74
#